data_AF-A0A520VZN8-F1
#
_entry.id   AF-A0A520VZN8-F1
#
_cell.length_a   1.000
_cell.length_b   1.000
_cell.length_c   1.000
_cell.angle_alpha   90.00
_cell.angle_beta   90.00
_cell.angle_gamma   90.00
#
_symmetry.space_group_name_H-M   'P 1'
#
loop_
_entity.id
_entity.type
_entity.pdbx_description
1 polymer ?
#
loop_
_entity_poly.entity_id
_entity_poly.type
_entity_poly.pdbx_seq_one_letter_code
_entity_poly.pdbx_strand_id
1 'polypeptide(L)'
;MNVEIELAKRMLFRSAPIYVLVPVFFYLKSQEAFFTSLYSSVIVATGFFLGAVIMSYAAKISLNFYYFAALFGYVFRLIFIFGFLLLLKNVYSIDDLAMSLTVPIVFLTMLFIEMTMVIKRKDTDLDWANDNSS
;
A
#
# COMPACT_ATOMS: atom_id res chain seq x y z
N MET A 1 14.83 10.20 10.71
CA MET A 1 14.09 9.66 9.56
C MET A 1 12.60 9.68 9.91
N ASN A 2 11.71 10.19 9.06
CA ASN A 2 10.29 10.38 9.44
C ASN A 2 9.61 9.03 9.75
N VAL A 3 8.94 8.92 10.89
CA VAL A 3 8.30 7.69 11.41
C VAL A 3 7.34 7.06 10.40
N GLU A 4 6.55 7.88 9.70
CA GLU A 4 5.60 7.45 8.68
C GLU A 4 6.25 6.78 7.46
N ILE A 5 7.40 7.30 7.00
CA ILE A 5 8.14 6.71 5.88
C ILE A 5 8.72 5.35 6.29
N GLU A 6 9.20 5.24 7.52
CA GLU A 6 9.71 3.97 8.06
C GLU A 6 8.57 2.94 8.21
N LEU A 7 7.38 3.38 8.64
CA LEU A 7 6.19 2.54 8.68
C LEU A 7 5.84 2.03 7.27
N ALA A 8 5.85 2.91 6.27
CA ALA A 8 5.58 2.56 4.87
C ALA A 8 6.60 1.57 4.30
N LYS A 9 7.88 1.74 4.62
CA LYS A 9 8.92 0.78 4.20
C LYS A 9 8.70 -0.59 4.82
N ARG A 10 8.40 -0.64 6.12
CA ARG A 10 8.09 -1.90 6.83
C ARG A 10 6.83 -2.55 6.28
N MET A 11 5.84 -1.75 5.95
CA MET A 11 4.61 -2.20 5.29
C MET A 11 4.91 -2.86 3.95
N LEU A 12 5.65 -2.17 3.09
CA LEU A 12 6.06 -2.66 1.78
C LEU A 12 6.86 -3.96 1.90
N PHE A 13 7.79 -4.02 2.85
CA PHE A 13 8.58 -5.23 3.09
C PHE A 13 7.73 -6.41 3.58
N ARG A 14 6.78 -6.18 4.48
CA ARG A 14 5.88 -7.24 4.99
C ARG A 14 4.88 -7.73 3.95
N SER A 15 4.49 -6.87 3.01
CA SER A 15 3.62 -7.23 1.89
C SER A 15 4.40 -7.78 0.69
N ALA A 16 5.74 -7.78 0.74
CA ALA A 16 6.60 -8.32 -0.31
C ALA A 16 6.22 -9.73 -0.79
N PRO A 17 5.87 -10.69 0.09
CA PRO A 17 5.45 -12.02 -0.36
C PRO A 17 4.26 -11.97 -1.33
N ILE A 18 3.33 -11.03 -1.16
CA ILE A 18 2.13 -10.94 -2.01
C ILE A 18 2.48 -10.39 -3.39
N TYR A 19 3.40 -9.43 -3.48
CA TYR A 19 3.88 -8.90 -4.77
C TYR A 19 4.65 -9.94 -5.59
N VAL A 20 5.13 -11.01 -4.95
CA VAL A 20 5.84 -12.11 -5.60
C VAL A 20 4.88 -13.26 -5.90
N LEU A 21 4.09 -13.69 -4.92
CA LEU A 21 3.19 -14.83 -5.04
C LEU A 21 2.08 -14.60 -6.06
N VAL A 22 1.51 -13.39 -6.13
CA VAL A 22 0.43 -13.09 -7.07
C VAL A 22 0.92 -13.19 -8.53
N PRO A 23 2.04 -12.56 -8.93
CA PRO A 23 2.58 -12.77 -10.26
C PRO A 23 2.98 -14.21 -10.54
N VAL A 24 3.66 -14.88 -9.59
CA VAL A 24 4.06 -16.30 -9.75
C VAL A 24 2.85 -17.20 -9.98
N PHE A 25 1.71 -16.93 -9.32
CA PHE A 25 0.48 -17.67 -9.58
C PHE A 25 -0.06 -17.41 -11.00
N PHE A 26 -0.05 -16.16 -11.46
CA PHE A 26 -0.48 -15.81 -12.82
C PHE A 26 0.47 -16.30 -13.92
N TYR A 27 1.73 -16.61 -13.59
CA TYR A 27 2.65 -17.27 -14.51
C TYR A 27 2.13 -18.63 -14.99
N LEU A 28 1.34 -19.33 -14.16
CA LEU A 28 0.71 -20.60 -14.54
C LEU A 28 -0.37 -20.44 -15.62
N LYS A 29 -0.90 -19.21 -15.80
CA LYS A 29 -1.91 -18.90 -16.80
C LYS A 29 -1.27 -18.48 -18.13
N SER A 30 -0.43 -17.45 -18.10
CA SER A 30 0.26 -16.93 -19.29
C SER A 30 1.39 -15.96 -18.91
N GLN A 31 2.32 -15.73 -19.84
CA GLN A 31 3.35 -14.70 -19.66
C GLN A 31 2.75 -13.30 -19.58
N GLU A 32 1.71 -13.01 -20.38
CA GLU A 32 1.01 -11.73 -20.32
C GLU A 32 0.36 -11.49 -18.96
N ALA A 33 -0.26 -12.52 -18.37
CA ALA A 33 -0.87 -12.44 -17.04
C ALA A 33 0.17 -12.23 -15.94
N PHE A 34 1.35 -12.87 -16.05
CA PHE A 34 2.48 -12.66 -15.15
C PHE A 34 2.95 -11.20 -15.16
N PHE A 35 3.25 -10.62 -16.33
CA PHE A 35 3.70 -9.23 -16.41
C PHE A 35 2.60 -8.25 -16.01
N THR A 36 1.35 -8.51 -16.40
CA THR A 36 0.19 -7.68 -16.01
C THR A 36 0.05 -7.61 -14.48
N SER A 37 0.11 -8.75 -13.80
CA SER A 37 0.03 -8.81 -12.34
C SER A 37 1.26 -8.22 -11.65
N LEU A 38 2.46 -8.38 -12.23
CA LEU A 38 3.67 -7.75 -11.72
C LEU A 38 3.56 -6.22 -11.75
N TYR A 39 3.22 -5.64 -12.91
CA TYR A 39 3.06 -4.19 -13.04
C TYR A 39 1.93 -3.65 -12.16
N SER A 40 0.79 -4.35 -12.11
CA SER A 40 -0.33 -3.99 -11.23
C SER A 40 0.09 -3.96 -9.76
N SER A 41 0.85 -4.95 -9.31
CA SER A 41 1.37 -5.02 -7.94
C SER A 41 2.29 -3.85 -7.61
N VAL A 42 3.20 -3.50 -8.53
CA VAL A 42 4.15 -2.38 -8.37
C VAL A 42 3.41 -1.04 -8.32
N ILE A 43 2.40 -0.84 -9.17
CA ILE A 43 1.57 0.38 -9.18
C ILE A 43 0.86 0.56 -7.83
N VAL A 44 0.22 -0.50 -7.31
CA VAL A 44 -0.46 -0.46 -6.02
C VAL A 44 0.52 -0.15 -4.89
N ALA A 45 1.63 -0.87 -4.83
CA ALA A 45 2.68 -0.68 -3.83
C ALA A 45 3.22 0.77 -3.81
N THR A 46 3.45 1.34 -4.99
CA THR A 46 3.91 2.71 -5.15
C THR A 46 2.86 3.72 -4.66
N GLY A 47 1.58 3.49 -4.94
CA GLY A 47 0.49 4.34 -4.45
C GLY A 47 0.40 4.37 -2.92
N PHE A 48 0.61 3.23 -2.25
CA PHE A 48 0.68 3.18 -0.79
C PHE A 48 1.89 3.92 -0.24
N PHE A 49 3.07 3.73 -0.86
CA PHE A 49 4.29 4.42 -0.46
C PHE A 49 4.17 5.94 -0.61
N LEU A 50 3.68 6.43 -1.75
CA LEU A 50 3.47 7.86 -1.99
C LEU A 50 2.45 8.46 -1.01
N GLY A 51 1.36 7.73 -0.71
CA GLY A 51 0.39 8.15 0.30
C GLY A 51 1.03 8.35 1.68
N ALA A 52 1.89 7.43 2.10
CA ALA A 52 2.61 7.56 3.37
C ALA A 52 3.65 8.70 3.35
N VAL A 53 4.28 8.98 2.21
CA VAL A 53 5.15 10.16 2.05
C VAL A 53 4.35 11.45 2.23
N ILE A 54 3.16 11.56 1.62
CA ILE A 54 2.27 12.71 1.80
C ILE A 54 1.88 12.88 3.28
N MET A 55 1.41 11.81 3.93
CA MET A 55 1.07 11.84 5.36
C MET A 55 2.28 12.20 6.23
N SER A 56 3.47 11.70 5.89
CA SER A 56 4.71 12.01 6.60
C SER A 56 5.07 13.50 6.58
N TYR A 57 4.83 14.18 5.46
CA TYR A 57 5.05 15.62 5.38
C TYR A 57 3.94 16.38 6.11
N ALA A 58 2.70 15.92 6.00
CA ALA A 58 1.56 16.53 6.68
C ALA A 58 1.68 16.49 8.22
N ALA A 59 2.18 15.39 8.77
CA ALA A 59 2.43 15.22 10.20
C ALA A 59 3.38 16.26 10.80
N LYS A 60 4.26 16.86 9.97
CA LYS A 60 5.18 17.92 10.41
C LYS A 60 4.51 19.28 10.57
N ILE A 61 3.35 19.48 9.95
CA ILE A 61 2.65 20.78 9.94
C ILE A 61 1.70 20.85 11.14
N SER A 62 0.74 19.93 11.23
CA SER A 62 -0.14 19.80 12.40
C SER A 62 -0.86 18.45 12.40
N LEU A 63 -1.41 18.08 13.56
CA LEU A 63 -2.20 16.85 13.70
C LEU A 63 -3.50 16.90 12.88
N ASN A 64 -4.18 18.06 12.83
CA ASN A 64 -5.38 18.24 12.01
C ASN A 64 -5.07 18.08 10.51
N PHE A 65 -3.92 18.61 10.07
CA PHE A 65 -3.48 18.47 8.69
C PHE A 65 -3.07 17.04 8.34
N TYR A 66 -2.53 16.28 9.30
CA TYR A 66 -2.27 14.85 9.14
C TYR A 66 -3.57 14.06 8.84
N TYR A 67 -4.64 14.27 9.61
CA TYR A 67 -5.92 13.58 9.34
C TYR A 67 -6.52 13.98 7.99
N PHE A 68 -6.44 15.27 7.63
CA PHE A 68 -6.85 15.72 6.29
C PHE A 68 -6.02 15.06 5.18
N ALA A 69 -4.69 15.02 5.34
CA ALA A 69 -3.79 14.37 4.41
C ALA A 69 -3.98 12.84 4.36
N ALA A 70 -4.49 12.22 5.42
CA ALA A 70 -4.82 10.80 5.40
C ALA A 70 -6.02 10.51 4.48
N LEU A 71 -7.08 11.32 4.59
CA LEU A 71 -8.25 11.25 3.69
C LEU A 71 -7.87 11.58 2.25
N PHE A 72 -7.12 12.67 2.04
CA PHE A 72 -6.68 13.08 0.72
C PHE A 72 -5.68 12.09 0.11
N GLY A 73 -4.77 11.54 0.92
CA GLY A 73 -3.80 10.53 0.51
C GLY A 73 -4.46 9.25 0.02
N TYR A 74 -5.60 8.86 0.61
CA TYR A 74 -6.41 7.74 0.11
C TYR A 74 -7.01 8.05 -1.26
N VAL A 75 -7.62 9.22 -1.45
CA VAL A 75 -8.17 9.64 -2.76
C VAL A 75 -7.07 9.72 -3.81
N PHE A 76 -5.93 10.33 -3.47
CA PHE A 76 -4.75 10.38 -4.33
C PHE A 76 -4.28 8.97 -4.73
N ARG A 77 -4.23 8.02 -3.78
CA ARG A 77 -3.86 6.64 -4.04
C ARG A 77 -4.79 5.98 -5.06
N LEU A 78 -6.10 6.20 -4.96
CA LEU A 78 -7.07 5.68 -5.94
C LEU A 78 -6.83 6.30 -7.33
N ILE A 79 -6.71 7.62 -7.42
CA ILE A 79 -6.44 8.32 -8.68
C ILE A 79 -5.12 7.83 -9.29
N PHE A 80 -4.07 7.68 -8.47
CA PHE A 80 -2.77 7.18 -8.91
C PHE A 80 -2.89 5.77 -9.48
N ILE A 81 -3.51 4.83 -8.75
CA ILE A 81 -3.62 3.43 -9.17
C ILE A 81 -4.45 3.34 -10.45
N PHE A 82 -5.67 3.88 -10.46
CA PHE A 82 -6.52 3.80 -11.65
C PHE A 82 -5.92 4.55 -12.84
N GLY A 83 -5.35 5.74 -12.61
CA GLY A 83 -4.69 6.52 -13.65
C GLY A 83 -3.52 5.77 -14.29
N PHE A 84 -2.64 5.17 -13.48
CA PHE A 84 -1.52 4.39 -14.01
C PHE A 84 -1.94 3.09 -14.67
N LEU A 85 -2.99 2.41 -14.19
CA LEU A 85 -3.51 1.21 -14.84
C LEU A 85 -4.11 1.55 -16.22
N LEU A 86 -4.82 2.67 -16.35
CA LEU A 86 -5.31 3.15 -17.64
C LEU A 86 -4.17 3.52 -18.59
N LEU A 87 -3.14 4.22 -18.09
CA LEU A 87 -1.93 4.50 -18.87
C LEU A 87 -1.23 3.22 -19.31
N LEU A 88 -1.09 2.24 -18.41
CA LEU A 88 -0.46 0.95 -18.70
C LEU A 88 -1.24 0.20 -19.79
N LYS A 89 -2.57 0.18 -19.71
CA LYS A 89 -3.45 -0.43 -20.73
C LYS A 89 -3.31 0.20 -22.11
N ASN A 90 -2.92 1.48 -22.19
CA ASN A 90 -2.68 2.16 -23.48
C ASN A 90 -1.33 1.82 -24.11
N VAL A 91 -0.34 1.38 -23.34
CA VAL A 91 1.04 1.12 -23.82
C VAL A 91 1.44 -0.35 -23.82
N TYR A 92 0.68 -1.21 -23.14
CA TYR A 92 0.97 -2.62 -22.97
C TYR A 92 -0.31 -3.46 -23.07
N SER A 93 -0.21 -4.65 -23.66
CA SER A 93 -1.32 -5.61 -23.75
C SER A 93 -1.62 -6.21 -22.37
N ILE A 94 -2.67 -5.72 -21.74
CA ILE A 94 -3.10 -6.13 -20.40
C ILE A 94 -4.01 -7.35 -20.45
N ASP A 95 -3.75 -8.32 -19.57
CA ASP A 95 -4.72 -9.36 -19.21
C ASP A 95 -5.72 -8.80 -18.18
N ASP A 96 -6.95 -8.48 -18.63
CA ASP A 96 -7.97 -7.84 -17.79
C ASP A 96 -8.33 -8.66 -16.54
N LEU A 97 -8.26 -10.00 -16.62
CA LEU A 97 -8.50 -10.87 -15.46
C LEU A 97 -7.35 -10.79 -14.46
N ALA A 98 -6.11 -10.85 -14.93
CA ALA A 98 -4.94 -10.73 -14.06
C ALA A 98 -4.91 -9.37 -13.36
N MET A 99 -5.20 -8.28 -14.08
CA MET A 99 -5.28 -6.94 -13.52
C MET A 99 -6.41 -6.82 -12.49
N SER A 100 -7.64 -7.22 -12.85
CA SER A 100 -8.82 -7.08 -11.99
C SER A 100 -8.74 -7.87 -10.69
N LEU A 101 -8.02 -9.00 -10.66
CA LEU A 101 -7.77 -9.78 -9.44
C LEU A 101 -6.56 -9.26 -8.66
N THR A 102 -5.46 -8.93 -9.34
CA THR A 102 -4.22 -8.51 -8.67
C THR A 102 -4.41 -7.22 -7.88
N VAL A 103 -5.06 -6.22 -8.47
CA VAL A 103 -5.25 -4.91 -7.84
C VAL A 103 -5.95 -5.01 -6.49
N PRO A 104 -7.16 -5.61 -6.36
CA PRO A 104 -7.82 -5.73 -5.06
C PRO A 104 -7.08 -6.67 -4.10
N ILE A 105 -6.50 -7.78 -4.56
CA ILE A 105 -5.74 -8.69 -3.67
C ILE A 105 -4.58 -7.94 -3.02
N VAL A 106 -3.77 -7.26 -3.83
CA VAL A 106 -2.60 -6.52 -3.35
C VAL A 106 -3.04 -5.34 -2.48
N PHE A 107 -4.04 -4.59 -2.93
CA PHE A 107 -4.55 -3.41 -2.21
C PHE A 107 -5.11 -3.78 -0.84
N LEU A 108 -5.98 -4.79 -0.76
CA LEU A 108 -6.58 -5.23 0.49
C LEU A 108 -5.53 -5.83 1.42
N THR A 109 -4.60 -6.62 0.91
CA THR A 109 -3.54 -7.19 1.76
C THR A 109 -2.67 -6.10 2.36
N MET A 110 -2.29 -5.10 1.56
CA MET A 110 -1.61 -3.92 2.06
C MET A 110 -2.45 -3.22 3.13
N LEU A 111 -3.73 -2.96 2.88
CA LEU A 111 -4.62 -2.32 3.84
C LEU A 111 -4.70 -3.09 5.18
N PHE A 112 -4.84 -4.42 5.14
CA PHE A 112 -4.82 -5.25 6.34
C PHE A 112 -3.48 -5.20 7.08
N ILE A 113 -2.36 -5.22 6.35
CA ILE A 113 -1.03 -5.06 6.95
C ILE A 113 -0.88 -3.68 7.61
N GLU A 114 -1.39 -2.61 6.98
CA GLU A 114 -1.45 -1.26 7.56
C GLU A 114 -2.21 -1.27 8.89
N MET A 115 -3.43 -1.81 8.88
CA MET A 115 -4.29 -1.88 10.06
C MET A 115 -3.65 -2.68 11.20
N THR A 116 -3.07 -3.86 10.90
CA THR A 116 -2.41 -4.69 11.93
C THR A 116 -1.19 -4.00 12.55
N MET A 117 -0.44 -3.20 11.78
CA MET A 117 0.68 -2.44 12.32
C MET A 117 0.24 -1.27 13.19
N VAL A 118 -0.85 -0.59 12.81
CA VAL A 118 -1.43 0.49 13.61
C VAL A 118 -1.98 -0.04 14.93
N ILE A 119 -2.70 -1.17 14.92
CA ILE A 119 -3.22 -1.80 16.14
C ILE A 119 -2.08 -2.21 17.07
N LYS A 120 -1.08 -2.92 16.55
CA LYS A 120 0.05 -3.39 17.37
C LYS A 120 0.84 -2.26 18.03
N ARG A 121 0.91 -1.07 17.40
CA ARG A 121 1.50 0.13 18.02
C ARG A 121 0.67 0.63 19.20
N LYS A 122 -0.65 0.68 19.04
CA LYS A 122 -1.56 1.12 20.12
C LYS A 122 -1.40 0.27 21.37
N ASP A 123 -1.22 -1.04 21.23
CA ASP A 123 -1.01 -1.94 22.38
C ASP A 123 0.33 -1.64 23.09
N THR A 124 1.42 -1.45 22.32
CA THR A 124 2.73 -1.10 22.90
C THR A 124 2.70 0.25 23.61
N ASP A 125 1.91 1.21 23.11
CA ASP A 125 1.76 2.53 23.72
C ASP A 125 0.85 2.54 24.97
N LEU A 126 0.06 1.49 25.19
CA LEU A 126 -0.79 1.34 26.37
C LEU A 126 -0.06 0.60 27.50
N ASP A 127 0.80 -0.35 27.16
CA ASP A 127 1.57 -1.14 28.13
C ASP A 127 2.51 -0.25 28.97
N TRP A 128 3.23 0.70 28.35
CA TRP A 128 4.10 1.62 29.11
C TRP A 128 3.35 2.61 30.00
N ALA A 129 2.11 2.96 29.64
CA ALA A 129 1.28 3.85 30.46
C ALA A 129 0.75 3.13 31.70
N ASN A 130 0.53 1.81 31.60
CA ASN A 130 0.09 0.97 32.70
C ASN A 130 1.24 0.64 33.66
N ASP A 131 2.46 0.44 33.15
CA ASP A 131 3.66 0.15 33.96
C ASP A 131 4.16 1.34 34.80
N ASN A 132 3.73 2.57 34.47
CA ASN A 132 4.08 3.78 35.24
C ASN A 132 3.02 4.15 36.30
N SER A 133 2.03 3.28 36.53
CA SER A 133 0.89 3.54 37.43
C SER A 133 0.91 2.75 38.75
N SER A 134 2.04 2.10 39.07
CA SER A 134 2.25 1.35 40.32
C SER A 134 3.32 1.97 41.21
#